data_AF-A0AAU3KSP9-F1
#
_entry.id   AF-A0AAU3KSP9-F1
#
_cell.length_a   1.000
_cell.length_b   1.000
_cell.length_c   1.000
_cell.angle_alpha   90.00
_cell.angle_beta   90.00
_cell.angle_gamma   90.00
#
_symmetry.space_group_name_H-M   'P 1'
#
loop_
_entity.id
_entity.type
_entity.pdbx_description
1 polymer ?
#
loop_
_entity_poly.entity_id
_entity_poly.type
_entity_poly.pdbx_seq_one_letter_code
_entity_poly.pdbx_strand_id
1 'polypeptide(L)'
;MSTPSEDAPVTSLTPETAHRLVTVGRALAEHVRTSVLHGPRPVFLYYVTRVFDELNSSLVLAQCPAPSTPAQQLCWYLILESTRRRATGDEDTAEFHTELSRIALTHRKFELIPEAGNLRRGPGTESFDFAALGNALTADGMRRFFAPYEPDDQAA
;
A
#
# COMPACT_ATOMS: atom_id res chain seq x y z
N MET A 1 18.75 34.22 7.95
CA MET A 1 17.36 33.74 7.78
C MET A 1 17.44 32.45 6.99
N SER A 2 17.36 31.31 7.67
CA SER A 2 17.43 30.00 7.03
C SER A 2 16.02 29.59 6.62
N THR A 3 15.82 29.33 5.34
CA THR A 3 14.60 28.72 4.80
C THR A 3 14.42 27.31 5.40
N PRO A 4 13.22 26.91 5.84
CA PRO A 4 13.00 25.52 6.24
C PRO A 4 13.15 24.63 5.01
N SER A 5 13.94 23.56 5.14
CA SER A 5 14.16 22.57 4.09
C SER A 5 12.88 21.74 3.95
N GLU A 6 12.08 22.04 2.93
CA GLU A 6 10.75 21.48 2.68
C GLU A 6 10.79 20.07 2.02
N ASP A 7 11.84 19.30 2.29
CA ASP A 7 12.14 18.05 1.55
C ASP A 7 12.58 16.89 2.46
N ALA A 8 12.33 16.97 3.76
CA ALA A 8 12.59 15.85 4.66
C ALA A 8 11.47 14.78 4.49
N PRO A 9 11.81 13.52 4.15
CA PRO A 9 10.82 12.47 4.04
C PRO A 9 10.08 12.29 5.37
N VAL A 10 8.77 12.04 5.29
CA VAL A 10 7.97 11.76 6.48
C VAL A 10 8.47 10.46 7.10
N THR A 11 9.18 10.53 8.21
CA THR A 11 9.69 9.32 8.89
C THR A 11 8.76 8.87 10.02
N SER A 12 8.03 9.80 10.63
CA SER A 12 7.11 9.56 11.75
C SER A 12 5.68 9.97 11.42
N LEU A 13 4.72 9.13 11.80
CA LEU A 13 3.29 9.36 11.69
C LEU A 13 2.73 9.86 13.03
N THR A 14 1.64 10.63 12.98
CA THR A 14 0.88 10.91 14.20
C THR A 14 0.27 9.59 14.73
N PRO A 15 0.11 9.42 16.05
CA PRO A 15 -0.46 8.20 16.62
C PRO A 15 -1.85 7.86 16.06
N GLU A 16 -2.66 8.88 15.79
CA GLU A 16 -3.99 8.71 15.22
C GLU A 16 -3.93 8.23 13.78
N THR A 17 -3.08 8.84 12.94
CA THR A 17 -2.87 8.41 11.56
C THR A 17 -2.35 6.98 11.50
N ALA A 18 -1.35 6.67 12.34
CA ALA A 18 -0.82 5.32 12.47
C ALA A 18 -1.93 4.31 12.85
N HIS A 19 -2.78 4.63 13.83
CA HIS A 19 -3.87 3.76 14.26
C HIS A 19 -4.89 3.48 13.15
N ARG A 20 -5.31 4.53 12.41
CA ARG A 20 -6.23 4.40 11.28
C ARG A 20 -5.63 3.52 10.16
N LEU A 21 -4.36 3.75 9.82
CA LEU A 21 -3.63 2.96 8.82
C LEU A 21 -3.46 1.49 9.24
N VAL A 22 -3.08 1.21 10.50
CA VAL A 22 -2.98 -0.17 11.04
C VAL A 22 -4.31 -0.89 10.95
N THR A 23 -5.41 -0.22 11.31
CA THR A 23 -6.75 -0.82 11.29
C THR A 23 -7.13 -1.26 9.87
N VAL A 24 -6.87 -0.40 8.88
CA VAL A 24 -7.12 -0.70 7.47
C VAL A 24 -6.17 -1.79 6.95
N GLY A 25 -4.87 -1.68 7.24
CA GLY A 25 -3.86 -2.64 6.80
C GLY A 25 -4.09 -4.04 7.36
N ARG A 26 -4.55 -4.17 8.61
CA ARG A 26 -4.94 -5.47 9.19
C ARG A 26 -6.18 -6.06 8.49
N ALA A 27 -7.18 -5.23 8.21
CA ALA A 27 -8.38 -5.69 7.49
C ALA A 27 -8.05 -6.18 6.08
N LEU A 28 -7.15 -5.50 5.36
CA LEU A 28 -6.65 -5.93 4.05
C LEU A 28 -5.85 -7.23 4.15
N ALA A 29 -4.96 -7.36 5.13
CA ALA A 29 -4.21 -8.60 5.36
C ALA A 29 -5.14 -9.80 5.58
N GLU A 30 -6.20 -9.61 6.38
CA GLU A 30 -7.18 -10.64 6.69
C GLU A 30 -8.03 -11.03 5.46
N HIS A 31 -8.41 -10.04 4.65
CA HIS A 31 -9.08 -10.28 3.37
C HIS A 31 -8.21 -11.14 2.43
N VAL A 32 -6.90 -10.91 2.40
CA VAL A 32 -5.99 -11.78 1.63
C VAL A 32 -5.89 -13.17 2.25
N ARG A 33 -5.76 -13.29 3.58
CA ARG A 33 -5.66 -14.61 4.27
C ARG A 33 -6.88 -15.50 4.02
N THR A 34 -8.08 -14.94 4.13
CA THR A 34 -9.32 -15.65 3.80
C THR A 34 -9.34 -16.11 2.34
N SER A 35 -8.73 -15.33 1.44
CA SER A 35 -8.55 -15.70 0.04
C SER A 35 -7.46 -16.77 -0.18
N VAL A 36 -6.42 -16.85 0.67
CA VAL A 36 -5.35 -17.88 0.58
C VAL A 36 -5.94 -19.29 0.71
N LEU A 37 -6.90 -19.48 1.61
CA LEU A 37 -7.45 -20.80 1.94
C LEU A 37 -8.21 -21.45 0.77
N HIS A 38 -8.69 -20.65 -0.18
CA HIS A 38 -9.57 -21.11 -1.27
C HIS A 38 -9.17 -20.58 -2.65
N GLY A 39 -8.13 -19.77 -2.75
CA GLY A 39 -7.76 -19.03 -3.95
C GLY A 39 -6.74 -19.74 -4.85
N PRO A 40 -6.70 -19.41 -6.14
CA PRO A 40 -5.59 -19.81 -7.00
C PRO A 40 -4.29 -19.15 -6.52
N ARG A 41 -3.18 -19.88 -6.57
CA ARG A 41 -1.82 -19.42 -6.20
C ARG A 41 -1.65 -19.06 -4.71
N PRO A 42 -1.76 -20.04 -3.79
CA PRO A 42 -1.64 -19.81 -2.34
C PRO A 42 -0.29 -19.20 -1.93
N VAL A 43 0.80 -19.52 -2.64
CA VAL A 43 2.14 -18.95 -2.38
C VAL A 43 2.17 -17.45 -2.65
N PHE A 44 1.59 -16.99 -3.76
CA PHE A 44 1.51 -15.56 -4.09
C PHE A 44 0.72 -14.80 -3.01
N LEU A 45 -0.46 -15.30 -2.66
CA LEU A 45 -1.33 -14.68 -1.66
C LEU A 45 -0.67 -14.67 -0.28
N TYR A 46 0.06 -15.73 0.08
CA TYR A 46 0.86 -15.78 1.31
C TYR A 46 1.92 -14.66 1.36
N TYR A 47 2.66 -14.44 0.27
CA TYR A 47 3.64 -13.35 0.21
C TYR A 47 2.98 -11.97 0.30
N VAL A 48 1.84 -11.76 -0.34
CA VAL A 48 1.07 -10.51 -0.20
C VAL A 48 0.62 -10.30 1.25
N THR A 49 0.14 -11.33 1.94
CA THR A 49 -0.17 -11.25 3.38
C THR A 49 1.05 -10.85 4.21
N ARG A 50 2.23 -11.44 3.93
CA ARG A 50 3.47 -11.10 4.64
C ARG A 50 3.87 -9.65 4.44
N VAL A 51 3.74 -9.14 3.22
CA VAL A 51 3.99 -7.72 2.93
C VAL A 51 3.06 -6.81 3.74
N PHE A 52 1.76 -7.11 3.85
CA PHE A 52 0.87 -6.34 4.72
C PHE A 52 1.30 -6.40 6.19
N ASP A 53 1.74 -7.55 6.69
CA ASP A 53 2.19 -7.71 8.06
C ASP A 53 3.48 -6.92 8.36
N GLU A 54 4.41 -6.86 7.41
CA GLU A 54 5.61 -6.01 7.48
C GLU A 54 5.24 -4.53 7.57
N LEU A 55 4.39 -4.05 6.66
CA LEU A 55 3.92 -2.66 6.66
C LEU A 55 3.19 -2.32 7.97
N ASN A 56 2.30 -3.21 8.45
CA ASN A 56 1.59 -3.04 9.70
C ASN A 56 2.55 -2.96 10.91
N SER A 57 3.65 -3.69 10.89
CA SER A 57 4.64 -3.66 11.97
C SER A 57 5.31 -2.28 12.07
N SER A 58 5.67 -1.67 10.94
CA SER A 58 6.16 -0.28 10.91
C SER A 58 5.11 0.71 11.41
N LEU A 59 3.86 0.56 10.96
CA LEU A 59 2.76 1.44 11.35
C LEU A 59 2.43 1.34 12.85
N VAL A 60 2.50 0.15 13.45
CA VAL A 60 2.32 -0.04 14.91
C VAL A 60 3.39 0.74 15.70
N LEU A 61 4.58 0.92 15.13
CA LEU A 61 5.66 1.74 15.69
C LEU A 61 5.53 3.24 15.33
N ALA A 62 4.41 3.65 14.74
CA ALA A 62 4.18 4.99 14.18
C ALA A 62 5.26 5.44 13.18
N GLN A 63 5.90 4.49 12.50
CA GLN A 63 6.87 4.76 11.45
C GLN A 63 6.17 4.74 10.10
N CYS A 64 6.50 5.71 9.25
CA CYS A 64 6.04 5.69 7.87
C CYS A 64 6.77 4.54 7.14
N PRO A 65 6.05 3.58 6.53
CA PRO A 65 6.70 2.55 5.74
C PRO A 65 7.51 3.14 4.59
N ALA A 66 8.64 2.51 4.27
CA ALA A 66 9.47 2.83 3.11
C ALA A 66 9.48 1.64 2.15
N PRO A 67 8.47 1.51 1.26
CA PRO A 67 8.39 0.40 0.33
C PRO A 67 9.62 0.28 -0.57
N SER A 68 10.19 -0.92 -0.61
CA SER A 68 11.41 -1.25 -1.38
C SER A 68 11.16 -2.22 -2.53
N THR A 69 9.94 -2.76 -2.64
CA THR A 69 9.51 -3.69 -3.69
C THR A 69 8.15 -3.28 -4.27
N PRO A 70 7.79 -3.69 -5.50
CA PRO A 70 6.47 -3.38 -6.08
C PRO A 70 5.30 -3.93 -5.27
N ALA A 71 5.47 -5.10 -4.65
CA ALA A 71 4.50 -5.67 -3.73
C ALA A 71 4.27 -4.77 -2.50
N GLN A 72 5.35 -4.29 -1.86
CA GLN A 72 5.24 -3.36 -0.73
C GLN A 72 4.56 -2.05 -1.14
N GLN A 73 4.87 -1.53 -2.33
CA GLN A 73 4.24 -0.32 -2.82
C GLN A 73 2.77 -0.49 -3.10
N LEU A 74 2.39 -1.55 -3.79
CA LEU A 74 0.99 -1.83 -4.05
C LEU A 74 0.22 -1.95 -2.72
N CYS A 75 0.72 -2.77 -1.79
CA CYS A 75 0.06 -2.96 -0.50
C CYS A 75 -0.04 -1.64 0.28
N TRP A 76 1.00 -0.80 0.22
CA TRP A 76 1.00 0.51 0.84
C TRP A 76 -0.02 1.46 0.21
N TYR A 77 -0.06 1.54 -1.11
CA TYR A 77 -1.05 2.31 -1.86
C TYR A 77 -2.48 1.88 -1.48
N LEU A 78 -2.74 0.57 -1.39
CA LEU A 78 -4.05 0.04 -1.03
C LEU A 78 -4.45 0.44 0.40
N ILE A 79 -3.51 0.44 1.35
CA ILE A 79 -3.76 0.94 2.72
C ILE A 79 -4.16 2.41 2.67
N LEU A 80 -3.38 3.26 2.00
CA LEU A 80 -3.63 4.70 1.92
C LEU A 80 -4.99 4.99 1.26
N GLU A 81 -5.27 4.37 0.13
CA GLU A 81 -6.50 4.59 -0.63
C GLU A 81 -7.74 4.08 0.12
N SER A 82 -7.67 2.91 0.74
CA SER A 82 -8.77 2.40 1.57
C SER A 82 -9.00 3.26 2.82
N THR A 83 -7.92 3.77 3.42
CA THR A 83 -8.03 4.67 4.59
C THR A 83 -8.66 6.00 4.20
N ARG A 84 -8.24 6.58 3.06
CA ARG A 84 -8.80 7.82 2.50
C ARG A 84 -10.30 7.70 2.24
N ARG A 85 -10.77 6.57 1.70
CA ARG A 85 -12.20 6.36 1.44
C ARG A 85 -13.03 6.21 2.72
N ARG A 86 -12.50 5.52 3.72
CA ARG A 86 -13.16 5.35 5.02
C ARG A 86 -13.24 6.64 5.84
N ALA A 87 -12.37 7.61 5.55
CA ALA A 87 -12.37 8.92 6.20
C ALA A 87 -13.45 9.88 5.67
N THR A 88 -14.30 9.48 4.73
CA THR A 88 -15.31 10.37 4.11
C THR A 88 -16.51 10.72 5.01
N GLY A 89 -16.50 10.32 6.29
CA GLY A 89 -17.52 10.65 7.29
C GLY A 89 -16.96 11.51 8.44
N ASP A 90 -17.44 12.76 8.49
CA ASP A 90 -17.38 13.79 9.54
C ASP A 90 -16.03 14.46 9.92
N GLU A 91 -16.13 15.80 10.05
CA GLU A 91 -15.24 16.93 10.43
C GLU A 91 -13.72 16.82 10.71
N ASP A 92 -13.08 15.64 10.78
CA ASP A 92 -11.63 15.48 11.07
C ASP A 92 -10.73 15.41 9.81
N THR A 93 -11.24 15.87 8.67
CA THR A 93 -10.81 15.33 7.36
C THR A 93 -9.69 16.09 6.66
N ALA A 94 -9.59 17.41 6.78
CA ALA A 94 -8.65 18.18 5.95
C ALA A 94 -7.18 17.94 6.31
N GLU A 95 -6.85 17.96 7.61
CA GLU A 95 -5.48 17.73 8.10
C GLU A 95 -5.07 16.27 7.85
N PHE A 96 -5.96 15.32 8.13
CA PHE A 96 -5.74 13.91 7.84
C PHE A 96 -5.55 13.62 6.34
N HIS A 97 -6.36 14.23 5.47
CA HIS A 97 -6.20 14.11 4.03
C HIS A 97 -4.91 14.77 3.52
N THR A 98 -4.53 15.90 4.11
CA THR A 98 -3.25 16.58 3.79
C THR A 98 -2.08 15.68 4.17
N GLU A 99 -2.12 15.06 5.34
CA GLU A 99 -1.08 14.16 5.82
C GLU A 99 -0.98 12.89 4.97
N LEU A 100 -2.12 12.25 4.63
CA LEU A 100 -2.13 11.12 3.69
C LEU A 100 -1.61 11.50 2.31
N SER A 101 -1.93 12.71 1.84
CA SER A 101 -1.43 13.23 0.56
C SER A 101 0.08 13.45 0.62
N ARG A 102 0.60 14.02 1.70
CA ARG A 102 2.04 14.22 1.94
C ARG A 102 2.78 12.89 1.91
N ILE A 103 2.27 11.90 2.63
CA ILE A 103 2.79 10.52 2.63
C ILE A 103 2.78 9.92 1.22
N ALA A 104 1.69 10.06 0.47
CA ALA A 104 1.59 9.56 -0.90
C ALA A 104 2.57 10.27 -1.86
N LEU A 105 2.80 11.58 -1.67
CA LEU A 105 3.72 12.39 -2.47
C LEU A 105 5.20 12.05 -2.21
N THR A 106 5.58 11.67 -0.98
CA THR A 106 6.93 11.15 -0.70
C THR A 106 7.24 9.89 -1.53
N HIS A 107 6.19 9.20 -1.99
CA HIS A 107 6.27 8.00 -2.80
C HIS A 107 5.69 8.21 -4.22
N ARG A 108 5.69 9.43 -4.75
CA ARG A 108 5.05 9.74 -6.06
C ARG A 108 5.76 9.18 -7.29
N LYS A 109 6.87 8.45 -7.13
CA LYS A 109 7.73 7.99 -8.22
C LYS A 109 7.31 6.66 -8.87
N PHE A 110 6.11 6.17 -8.60
CA PHE A 110 5.83 4.76 -8.87
C PHE A 110 4.71 4.59 -9.87
N GLU A 111 5.09 4.27 -11.10
CA GLU A 111 4.20 3.68 -12.08
C GLU A 111 3.66 2.38 -11.46
N LEU A 112 2.41 2.42 -10.98
CA LEU A 112 1.69 1.21 -10.64
C LEU A 112 1.78 0.30 -11.88
N ILE A 113 2.31 -0.91 -11.69
CA ILE A 113 2.29 -1.97 -12.71
C ILE A 113 0.90 -1.92 -13.37
N PRO A 114 0.77 -1.70 -14.69
CA PRO A 114 -0.51 -1.46 -15.35
C PRO A 114 -1.59 -2.50 -15.00
N GLU A 115 -1.17 -3.74 -14.74
CA GLU A 115 -1.97 -4.88 -14.32
C GLU A 115 -2.64 -4.69 -12.93
N ALA A 116 -2.05 -3.88 -12.04
CA ALA A 116 -2.64 -3.49 -10.76
C ALA A 116 -3.81 -2.51 -10.92
N GLY A 117 -3.90 -1.78 -12.05
CA GLY A 117 -5.03 -0.91 -12.35
C GLY A 117 -6.38 -1.64 -12.40
N ASN A 118 -6.36 -2.96 -12.61
CA ASN A 118 -7.55 -3.82 -12.71
C ASN A 118 -7.91 -4.55 -11.41
N LEU A 119 -7.26 -4.24 -10.28
CA LEU A 119 -7.47 -4.92 -8.99
C LEU A 119 -8.87 -4.75 -8.38
N ARG A 120 -9.70 -3.84 -8.90
CA ARG A 120 -11.03 -3.55 -8.34
C ARG A 120 -12.04 -4.54 -8.89
N ARG A 121 -12.84 -5.16 -8.02
CA ARG A 121 -14.02 -5.97 -8.41
C ARG A 121 -15.18 -5.11 -8.92
N GLY A 122 -14.93 -4.26 -9.91
CA GLY A 122 -15.94 -3.41 -10.52
C GLY A 122 -16.33 -2.16 -9.71
N PRO A 123 -17.25 -1.34 -10.23
CA PRO A 123 -17.67 -0.10 -9.60
C PRO A 123 -18.46 -0.39 -8.31
N GLY A 124 -18.04 0.20 -7.19
CA GLY A 124 -18.76 0.16 -5.92
C GLY A 124 -18.30 -0.92 -4.92
N THR A 125 -17.44 -1.87 -5.31
CA THR A 125 -16.86 -2.81 -4.34
C THR A 125 -15.61 -2.22 -3.67
N GLU A 126 -15.58 -2.21 -2.34
CA GLU A 126 -14.37 -1.88 -1.57
C GLU A 126 -13.32 -3.01 -1.58
N SER A 127 -13.63 -4.15 -2.20
CA SER A 127 -12.78 -5.34 -2.21
C SER A 127 -11.82 -5.36 -3.40
N PHE A 128 -10.56 -5.69 -3.13
CA PHE A 128 -9.54 -5.95 -4.14
C PHE A 128 -9.46 -7.45 -4.46
N ASP A 129 -9.25 -7.78 -5.74
CA ASP A 129 -9.08 -9.15 -6.21
C ASP A 129 -7.59 -9.51 -6.38
N PHE A 130 -6.96 -9.91 -5.28
CA PHE A 130 -5.57 -10.34 -5.29
C PHE A 130 -5.34 -11.64 -6.06
N ALA A 131 -6.36 -12.50 -6.19
CA ALA A 131 -6.27 -13.70 -7.00
C ALA A 131 -6.21 -13.36 -8.50
N ALA A 132 -7.02 -12.38 -8.94
CA ALA A 132 -6.96 -11.86 -10.30
C ALA A 132 -5.60 -11.24 -10.62
N LEU A 133 -5.02 -10.45 -9.69
CA LEU A 133 -3.66 -9.91 -9.86
C LEU A 133 -2.61 -11.01 -10.01
N GLY A 134 -2.62 -12.00 -9.11
CA GLY A 134 -1.68 -13.12 -9.20
C GLY A 134 -1.81 -13.92 -10.51
N ASN A 135 -2.99 -13.96 -11.11
CA ASN A 135 -3.22 -14.61 -12.40
C ASN A 135 -2.82 -13.75 -13.60
N ALA A 136 -2.93 -12.43 -13.49
CA ALA A 136 -2.54 -11.50 -14.55
C ALA A 136 -1.01 -11.39 -14.71
N LEU A 137 -0.26 -11.60 -13.62
CA LEU A 137 1.20 -11.54 -13.66
C LEU A 137 1.79 -12.70 -14.47
N THR A 138 2.72 -12.39 -15.38
CA THR A 138 3.58 -13.40 -16.02
C THR A 138 4.57 -13.98 -15.00
N ALA A 139 5.28 -15.06 -15.35
CA ALA A 139 6.32 -15.60 -14.47
C ALA A 139 7.43 -14.57 -14.17
N ASP A 140 7.81 -13.77 -15.18
CA ASP A 140 8.77 -12.67 -15.01
C ASP A 140 8.17 -11.53 -14.18
N GLY A 141 6.90 -11.19 -14.43
CA GLY A 141 6.16 -10.21 -13.64
C GLY A 141 6.07 -10.59 -12.15
N MET A 142 5.83 -11.86 -11.84
CA MET A 142 5.87 -12.37 -10.45
C MET A 142 7.24 -12.19 -9.80
N ARG A 143 8.33 -12.46 -10.54
CA ARG A 143 9.69 -12.29 -10.02
C ARG A 143 9.97 -10.81 -9.71
N ARG A 144 9.67 -9.92 -10.65
CA ARG A 144 9.87 -8.46 -10.48
C ARG A 144 8.99 -7.88 -9.37
N PHE A 145 7.77 -8.40 -9.22
CA PHE A 145 6.82 -7.90 -8.23
C PHE A 145 7.33 -7.99 -6.79
N PHE A 146 8.15 -8.99 -6.49
CA PHE A 146 8.77 -9.17 -5.16
C PHE A 146 10.25 -8.78 -5.12
N ALA A 147 10.85 -8.39 -6.26
CA ALA A 147 12.23 -7.94 -6.30
C ALA A 147 12.35 -6.51 -5.71
N PRO A 148 13.48 -6.19 -5.04
CA PRO A 148 13.80 -4.81 -4.70
C PRO A 148 13.90 -3.92 -5.95
N TYR A 149 13.64 -2.63 -5.80
CA TYR A 149 13.90 -1.65 -6.88
C TYR A 149 15.36 -1.71 -7.32
N GLU A 150 15.57 -1.74 -8.64
CA GLU A 150 16.87 -1.49 -9.22
C GLU A 150 17.03 0.03 -9.49
N PRO A 151 18.25 0.59 -9.42
CA PRO A 151 18.49 2.02 -9.64
C PRO A 151 17.96 2.53 -10.99
N ASP A 152 17.90 1.66 -12.00
CA ASP A 152 17.43 1.96 -13.35
C ASP A 152 15.90 2.02 -13.46
N ASP A 153 15.17 1.53 -12.45
CA ASP A 153 13.70 1.64 -12.38
C ASP A 153 13.24 3.08 -12.09
N GLN A 154 14.16 4.00 -11.74
CA GLN A 154 13.85 5.41 -11.44
C GLN A 154 13.81 6.33 -12.68
N ALA A 155 14.15 5.81 -13.87
CA ALA A 155 14.41 6.61 -15.08
C ALA A 155 13.48 6.31 -16.27
N ALA A 156 12.45 5.47 -16.10
CA ALA A 156 11.46 5.18 -17.13
C ALA A 156 10.19 6.02 -16.96
#